data_AF-A0A4Z0K958-F1
#
_entry.id   AF-A0A4Z0K958-F1
#
_cell.length_a   1.000
_cell.length_b   1.000
_cell.length_c   1.000
_cell.angle_alpha   90.00
_cell.angle_beta   90.00
_cell.angle_gamma   90.00
#
_symmetry.space_group_name_H-M   'P 1'
#
loop_
_entity.id
_entity.type
_entity.pdbx_description
1 polymer ?
#
loop_
_entity_poly.entity_id
_entity_poly.type
_entity_poly.pdbx_seq_one_letter_code
_entity_poly.pdbx_strand_id
1 'polypeptide(L)'
;MEIDSILIIVSCKKVESSQDFDRGVHQRIRNNESTIVSALKEWEKVVDYLRTSPIGSNYDFSRFDDILGIVISPGTVFLNEVEPLEQSDALPRGLRSHMSYSELVSALIKTP
;
A
#
# COMPACT_ATOMS: atom_id res chain seq x y z
N MET A 1 3.99 -9.54 5.74
CA MET A 1 3.61 -9.38 7.15
C MET A 1 2.31 -10.13 7.35
N GLU A 2 2.10 -10.74 8.51
CA GLU A 2 0.92 -11.57 8.79
C GLU A 2 0.14 -10.90 9.93
N ILE A 3 -1.17 -10.73 9.74
CA ILE A 3 -2.12 -10.31 10.77
C ILE A 3 -3.24 -11.33 10.73
N ASP A 4 -3.36 -12.12 11.80
CA ASP A 4 -4.24 -13.29 11.86
C ASP A 4 -4.03 -14.22 10.66
N SER A 5 -5.05 -14.45 9.84
CA SER A 5 -4.98 -15.27 8.62
C SER A 5 -4.73 -14.46 7.34
N ILE A 6 -4.42 -13.17 7.45
CA ILE A 6 -4.23 -12.28 6.30
C ILE A 6 -2.74 -12.00 6.06
N LEU A 7 -2.30 -12.20 4.82
CA LEU A 7 -0.98 -11.80 4.37
C LEU A 7 -0.99 -10.37 3.82
N ILE A 8 -0.27 -9.48 4.48
CA ILE A 8 0.00 -8.13 3.99
C ILE A 8 1.31 -8.12 3.21
N ILE A 9 1.23 -7.84 1.91
CA ILE A 9 2.37 -7.62 1.03
C ILE A 9 2.53 -6.13 0.72
N VAL A 10 3.78 -5.66 0.75
CA VAL A 10 4.08 -4.24 0.70
C VAL A 10 4.95 -3.90 -0.50
N SER A 11 4.52 -2.90 -1.28
CA SER A 11 5.31 -2.30 -2.36
C SER A 11 5.92 -0.99 -1.90
N CYS A 12 7.24 -0.95 -1.72
CA CYS A 12 7.93 0.27 -1.33
C CYS A 12 8.24 1.11 -2.58
N LYS A 13 7.70 2.32 -2.66
CA LYS A 13 7.96 3.26 -3.75
C LYS A 13 8.78 4.45 -3.27
N LYS A 14 9.84 4.74 -4.01
CA LYS A 14 10.60 5.96 -3.84
C LYS A 14 9.83 7.10 -4.49
N VAL A 15 9.64 8.19 -3.74
CA VAL A 15 9.06 9.45 -4.23
C VAL A 15 10.09 10.55 -4.12
N GLU A 16 10.03 11.54 -5.01
CA GLU A 16 10.95 12.68 -4.94
C GLU A 16 10.59 13.55 -3.73
N SER A 17 11.53 13.69 -2.80
CA SER A 17 11.53 14.77 -1.82
C SER A 17 12.33 15.92 -2.39
N SER A 18 11.69 17.09 -2.50
CA SER A 18 12.32 18.32 -2.99
C SER A 18 11.70 19.51 -2.29
N GLN A 19 12.44 20.61 -2.16
CA GLN A 19 11.88 21.85 -1.61
C GLN A 19 10.66 22.33 -2.41
N ASP A 20 10.63 22.07 -3.71
CA ASP A 20 9.48 22.40 -4.56
C ASP A 20 8.25 21.57 -4.16
N PHE A 21 8.42 20.28 -3.85
CA PHE A 21 7.33 19.46 -3.32
C PHE A 21 6.86 19.98 -1.95
N ASP A 22 7.79 20.30 -1.04
CA ASP A 22 7.46 20.83 0.29
C ASP A 22 6.76 22.20 0.23
N ARG A 23 7.06 23.00 -0.81
CA ARG A 23 6.39 24.28 -1.11
C ARG A 23 5.07 24.10 -1.85
N GLY A 24 4.68 22.88 -2.19
CA GLY A 24 3.45 22.58 -2.90
C GLY A 24 3.45 22.97 -4.38
N VAL A 25 4.61 22.95 -5.04
CA VAL A 25 4.70 23.21 -6.49
C VAL A 25 3.87 22.16 -7.23
N HIS A 26 2.80 22.62 -7.89
CA HIS A 26 1.77 21.78 -8.51
C HIS A 26 2.34 20.66 -9.38
N GLN A 27 3.34 20.95 -10.22
CA GLN A 27 3.96 19.94 -11.08
C GLN A 27 4.61 18.79 -10.27
N ARG A 28 5.29 19.11 -9.16
CA ARG A 28 5.94 18.11 -8.32
C ARG A 28 4.93 17.27 -7.57
N ILE A 29 3.85 17.88 -7.08
CA ILE A 29 2.72 17.16 -6.48
C ILE A 29 2.15 16.14 -7.48
N ARG A 30 1.81 16.59 -8.69
CA ARG A 30 1.24 15.75 -9.75
C ARG A 30 2.16 14.59 -10.16
N ASN A 31 3.47 14.84 -10.21
CA ASN A 31 4.44 13.79 -10.54
C ASN A 31 4.48 12.70 -9.46
N ASN A 32 4.52 13.10 -8.17
CA ASN A 32 4.49 12.15 -7.07
C ASN A 32 3.15 11.42 -6.99
N GLU A 33 2.04 12.11 -7.20
CA GLU A 33 0.70 11.51 -7.30
C GLU A 33 0.65 10.45 -8.42
N SER A 34 1.05 10.79 -9.63
CA SER A 34 1.07 9.87 -10.77
C SER A 34 1.94 8.65 -10.50
N THR A 35 3.06 8.81 -9.80
CA THR A 35 3.95 7.70 -9.42
C THR A 35 3.23 6.71 -8.51
N ILE A 36 2.52 7.22 -7.50
CA ILE A 36 1.79 6.38 -6.55
C ILE A 36 0.55 5.75 -7.20
N VAL A 37 -0.20 6.48 -8.01
CA VAL A 37 -1.39 5.94 -8.70
C VAL A 37 -1.01 4.80 -9.65
N SER A 38 0.08 4.95 -10.41
CA SER A 38 0.60 3.87 -11.25
C SER A 38 1.04 2.67 -10.42
N ALA A 39 1.72 2.92 -9.30
CA ALA A 39 2.14 1.88 -8.38
C ALA A 39 0.95 1.10 -7.78
N LEU A 40 -0.14 1.79 -7.42
CA LEU A 40 -1.35 1.16 -6.90
C LEU A 40 -1.96 0.21 -7.93
N LYS A 41 -2.14 0.66 -9.18
CA LYS A 41 -2.69 -0.16 -10.27
C LYS A 41 -1.80 -1.37 -10.63
N GLU A 42 -0.49 -1.20 -10.57
CA GLU A 42 0.44 -2.32 -10.77
C GLU A 42 0.34 -3.33 -9.62
N TRP A 43 0.26 -2.83 -8.39
CA TRP A 43 0.25 -3.68 -7.21
C TRP A 43 -1.05 -4.45 -7.04
N GLU A 44 -2.18 -3.84 -7.38
CA GLU A 44 -3.49 -4.50 -7.46
C GLU A 44 -3.43 -5.74 -8.36
N LYS A 45 -2.86 -5.64 -9.57
CA LYS A 45 -2.69 -6.79 -10.47
C LYS A 45 -1.82 -7.89 -9.86
N VAL A 46 -0.79 -7.53 -9.09
CA VAL A 46 0.06 -8.49 -8.39
C VAL A 46 -0.74 -9.21 -7.30
N VAL A 47 -1.53 -8.46 -6.51
CA VAL A 47 -2.38 -9.02 -5.46
C VAL A 47 -3.43 -9.96 -6.06
N ASP A 48 -4.12 -9.55 -7.12
CA ASP A 48 -5.15 -10.36 -7.78
C ASP A 48 -4.57 -11.66 -8.35
N TYR A 49 -3.37 -11.57 -8.93
CA TYR A 49 -2.64 -12.76 -9.38
C TYR A 49 -2.31 -13.70 -8.21
N LEU A 50 -1.81 -13.17 -7.10
CA LEU A 50 -1.46 -13.98 -5.93
C LEU A 50 -2.68 -14.57 -5.23
N ARG A 51 -3.82 -13.87 -5.22
CA ARG A 51 -5.10 -14.38 -4.70
C ARG A 51 -5.63 -15.54 -5.54
N THR A 52 -5.49 -15.46 -6.87
CA THR A 52 -5.97 -16.50 -7.79
C THR A 52 -4.98 -17.65 -7.98
N SER A 53 -3.68 -17.42 -7.72
CA SER A 53 -2.59 -18.40 -7.83
C SER A 53 -1.65 -18.31 -6.62
N PRO A 54 -2.10 -18.74 -5.42
CA PRO A 54 -1.36 -18.57 -4.17
C PRO A 54 -0.15 -19.49 -4.04
N ILE A 55 -0.03 -20.51 -4.89
CA ILE A 55 1.09 -21.45 -4.92
C ILE A 55 1.86 -21.23 -6.22
N GLY A 56 3.14 -20.87 -6.11
CA GLY A 56 4.05 -20.70 -7.22
C GLY A 56 5.27 -21.61 -7.12
N SER A 57 6.24 -21.41 -8.00
CA SER A 57 7.49 -22.18 -7.99
C SER A 57 8.40 -21.86 -6.81
N ASN A 58 8.28 -20.66 -6.23
CA ASN A 58 9.14 -20.14 -5.17
C ASN A 58 8.36 -19.51 -3.99
N TYR A 59 7.04 -19.68 -3.95
CA TYR A 59 6.20 -19.18 -2.86
C TYR A 59 4.99 -20.09 -2.65
N ASP A 60 4.50 -20.12 -1.41
CA ASP A 60 3.24 -20.78 -1.02
C ASP A 60 2.52 -19.88 -0.01
N PHE A 61 1.42 -19.29 -0.47
CA PHE A 61 0.53 -18.43 0.31
C PHE A 61 -0.80 -19.11 0.62
N SER A 62 -0.93 -20.42 0.38
CA SER A 62 -2.18 -21.17 0.59
C SER A 62 -2.64 -21.23 2.05
N ARG A 63 -1.74 -20.92 3.00
CA ARG A 63 -2.06 -20.85 4.44
C ARG A 63 -2.82 -19.59 4.86
N PHE A 64 -2.95 -18.60 3.98
CA PHE A 64 -3.62 -17.33 4.27
C PHE A 64 -5.02 -17.32 3.63
N ASP A 65 -5.99 -16.79 4.36
CA ASP A 65 -7.37 -16.67 3.88
C ASP A 65 -7.52 -15.53 2.87
N ASP A 66 -6.70 -14.49 3.01
CA ASP A 66 -6.64 -13.36 2.07
C ASP A 66 -5.23 -12.77 1.99
N ILE A 67 -4.97 -12.07 0.89
CA ILE A 67 -3.75 -11.33 0.61
C ILE A 67 -4.10 -9.88 0.34
N LEU A 68 -3.48 -8.96 1.08
CA LEU A 68 -3.68 -7.52 0.92
C LEU A 68 -2.41 -6.84 0.45
N GLY A 69 -2.55 -5.99 -0.56
CA GLY A 69 -1.46 -5.16 -1.06
C GLY A 69 -1.51 -3.74 -0.52
N ILE A 70 -0.39 -3.28 0.03
CA ILE A 70 -0.21 -1.88 0.44
C ILE A 70 0.96 -1.28 -0.33
N VAL A 71 0.79 -0.09 -0.88
CA VAL A 71 1.89 0.71 -1.42
C VAL A 71 2.36 1.69 -0.35
N ILE A 72 3.66 1.72 -0.06
CA ILE A 72 4.23 2.67 0.89
C ILE A 72 5.23 3.63 0.28
N SER A 73 5.31 4.82 0.85
CA SER A 73 6.34 5.83 0.55
C SER A 73 7.09 6.27 1.80
N PRO A 74 8.35 6.77 1.67
CA PRO A 74 9.12 7.28 2.81
C PRO A 74 8.44 8.43 3.57
N GLY A 75 7.57 9.20 2.92
CA GLY A 75 6.79 10.27 3.52
C GLY A 75 5.39 10.34 2.92
N THR A 76 4.56 11.23 3.47
CA THR A 76 3.18 11.44 3.01
C THR A 76 3.19 12.08 1.63
N VAL A 77 2.35 11.55 0.74
CA VAL A 77 2.16 12.06 -0.63
C VAL A 77 0.72 12.50 -0.76
N PHE A 78 0.51 13.68 -1.34
CA PHE A 78 -0.83 14.13 -1.68
C PHE A 78 -1.39 13.30 -2.85
N LEU A 79 -2.61 12.83 -2.71
CA LEU A 79 -3.36 12.09 -3.72
C LEU A 79 -4.77 12.69 -3.80
N ASN A 80 -5.25 13.04 -5.00
CA ASN A 80 -6.60 13.57 -5.16
C ASN A 80 -7.66 12.50 -4.87
N GLU A 81 -7.38 11.26 -5.25
CA GLU A 81 -8.29 10.13 -5.09
C GLU A 81 -7.47 8.93 -4.60
N VAL A 82 -7.81 8.45 -3.41
CA VAL A 82 -7.29 7.19 -2.88
C VAL A 82 -8.48 6.28 -2.71
N GLU A 83 -8.56 5.23 -3.53
CA GLU A 83 -9.54 4.19 -3.27
C GLU A 83 -9.21 3.56 -1.92
N PRO A 84 -10.17 3.47 -0.99
CA PRO A 84 -9.98 2.73 0.24
C PRO A 84 -9.64 1.28 -0.13
N LEU A 85 -8.76 0.64 0.65
CA LEU A 85 -8.68 -0.82 0.59
C LEU A 85 -10.08 -1.36 0.87
N GLU A 86 -10.54 -2.34 0.09
CA GLU A 86 -11.72 -3.10 0.47
C GLU A 86 -11.49 -3.63 1.89
N GLN A 87 -12.23 -3.06 2.84
CA GLN A 87 -12.01 -3.33 4.25
C GLN A 87 -12.58 -4.72 4.54
N SER A 88 -11.70 -5.68 4.78
CA SER A 88 -12.06 -6.86 5.55
C SER A 88 -12.24 -6.44 7.01
N ASP A 89 -13.31 -6.91 7.66
CA ASP A 89 -13.58 -6.67 9.10
C ASP A 89 -12.43 -7.14 10.00
N ALA A 90 -11.55 -8.02 9.50
CA ALA A 90 -10.37 -8.50 10.19
C ALA A 90 -9.17 -7.54 10.16
N LEU A 91 -9.26 -6.40 9.45
CA LEU A 91 -8.13 -5.47 9.34
C LEU A 91 -8.08 -4.44 10.48
N PRO A 92 -6.87 -4.10 10.97
CA PRO A 92 -6.68 -2.94 11.83
C PRO A 92 -7.28 -1.70 11.18
N ARG A 93 -8.14 -0.98 11.94
CA ARG A 93 -8.75 0.26 11.48
C ARG A 93 -7.67 1.26 11.06
N GLY A 94 -7.75 1.74 9.83
CA GLY A 94 -6.86 2.79 9.32
C GLY A 94 -5.82 2.33 8.29
N LEU A 95 -5.77 1.04 7.94
CA LEU A 95 -5.03 0.61 6.76
C LEU A 95 -5.64 1.20 5.47
N ARG A 96 -4.77 1.64 4.57
CA ARG A 96 -5.12 2.26 3.28
C ARG A 96 -4.26 1.66 2.17
N SER A 97 -4.76 1.72 0.95
CA SER A 97 -4.09 1.17 -0.24
C SER A 97 -2.72 1.85 -0.47
N HIS A 98 -2.64 3.14 -0.14
CA HIS A 98 -1.40 3.88 0.02
C HIS A 98 -1.29 4.52 1.40
N MET A 99 -0.08 4.51 1.95
CA MET A 99 0.29 5.24 3.18
C MET A 99 1.79 5.48 3.26
N SER A 100 2.21 6.47 4.02
CA SER A 100 3.62 6.60 4.39
C SER A 100 4.04 5.48 5.35
N TYR A 101 5.36 5.23 5.44
CA TYR A 101 5.90 4.25 6.38
C TYR A 101 5.48 4.53 7.84
N SER A 102 5.52 5.80 8.27
CA SER A 102 5.12 6.19 9.63
C SER A 102 3.64 5.97 9.90
N GLU A 103 2.77 6.18 8.90
CA GLU A 103 1.34 5.88 8.99
C GLU A 103 1.08 4.37 9.10
N LEU A 104 1.79 3.55 8.31
CA LEU A 104 1.70 2.09 8.40
C LEU A 104 2.07 1.60 9.80
N VAL A 105 3.24 2.03 10.32
CA VAL A 105 3.68 1.67 11.68
C VAL A 105 2.64 2.10 12.72
N SER A 106 2.08 3.30 12.58
CA SER A 106 1.05 3.81 13.49
C SER A 106 -0.25 2.99 13.43
N ALA A 107 -0.65 2.53 12.25
CA ALA A 107 -1.85 1.70 12.07
C ALA A 107 -1.67 0.31 12.68
N LEU A 108 -0.46 -0.25 12.62
CA LEU A 108 -0.14 -1.58 13.16
C LEU A 108 0.03 -1.58 14.69
N ILE A 109 0.46 -0.48 15.29
CA ILE A 109 0.63 -0.37 16.76
C ILE A 109 -0.71 -0.14 17.48
N LYS A 110 -1.68 0.48 16.81
CA LYS A 110 -2.98 0.87 17.39
C LYS A 110 -4.02 -0.25 17.41
N THR A 111 -3.61 -1.49 17.16
CA THR A 111 -4.49 -2.66 17.29
C THR A 111 -4.62 -2.99 18.80
N PRO A 112 -5.84 -3.00 19.38
CA PRO A 112 -6.04 -3.29 20.80
C PRO A 112 -5.65 -4.72 21.20
#